data_AF-A0A2W2L8U8-F1
#
_entry.id   AF-A0A2W2L8U8-F1
#
_cell.length_a   1.000
_cell.length_b   1.000
_cell.length_c   1.000
_cell.angle_alpha   90.00
_cell.angle_beta   90.00
_cell.angle_gamma   90.00
#
_symmetry.space_group_name_H-M   'P 1'
#
loop_
_entity.id
_entity.type
_entity.pdbx_description
1 polymer ?
#
loop_
_entity_poly.entity_id
_entity_poly.type
_entity_poly.pdbx_seq_one_letter_code
_entity_poly.pdbx_strand_id
1 'polypeptide(L)' 'MGTRPGIVAEAAIDVLAARLSIEVPGLGQAEIYRIARAQATELTREGYRITVPVTAVATTVRRLKANRTT' A
#
# COMPACT_ATOMS: atom_id res chain seq x y z
N MET A 1 -8.01 8.16 15.88
CA MET A 1 -7.48 9.10 14.87
C MET A 1 -6.30 8.40 14.20
N GLY A 2 -6.52 7.76 13.05
CA GLY A 2 -5.47 6.97 12.40
C GLY A 2 -4.40 7.89 11.79
N THR A 3 -3.14 7.71 12.16
CA THR A 3 -2.02 8.37 11.50
C THR A 3 -2.04 7.98 10.03
N ARG A 4 -2.01 8.99 9.13
CA ARG A 4 -1.84 8.72 7.70
C ARG A 4 -0.56 7.90 7.53
N PRO A 5 -0.60 6.77 6.82
CA PRO A 5 0.61 5.97 6.62
C PRO A 5 1.70 6.81 5.96
N GLY A 6 2.95 6.62 6.38
CA GLY A 6 4.09 7.26 5.74
C GLY A 6 4.25 6.79 4.28
N ILE A 7 5.02 7.52 3.48
CA ILE A 7 5.20 7.23 2.04
C ILE A 7 5.62 5.77 1.78
N VAL A 8 6.51 5.23 2.62
CA VAL A 8 6.96 3.83 2.51
C VAL A 8 5.84 2.83 2.79
N ALA A 9 4.97 3.14 3.77
CA ALA A 9 3.83 2.30 4.09
C ALA A 9 2.76 2.34 2.99
N GLU A 10 2.50 3.50 2.40
CA GLU A 10 1.62 3.60 1.22
C GLU A 10 2.18 2.80 0.03
N ALA A 11 3.49 2.86 -0.22
CA ALA A 11 4.13 2.07 -1.26
C ALA A 11 4.05 0.55 -0.98
N ALA A 12 4.17 0.14 0.28
CA ALA A 12 3.99 -1.26 0.67
C ALA A 12 2.56 -1.75 0.40
N ILE A 13 1.56 -0.93 0.74
CA ILE A 13 0.15 -1.24 0.46
C ILE A 13 -0.07 -1.39 -1.05
N ASP A 14 0.50 -0.51 -1.87
CA ASP A 14 0.37 -0.59 -3.33
C ASP A 14 0.97 -1.89 -3.89
N VAL A 15 2.15 -2.28 -3.42
CA VAL A 15 2.82 -3.52 -3.84
C VAL A 15 2.01 -4.75 -3.42
N LEU A 16 1.50 -4.77 -2.19
CA LEU A 16 0.65 -5.85 -1.69
C LEU A 16 -0.66 -5.93 -2.50
N ALA A 17 -1.30 -4.79 -2.75
CA ALA A 17 -2.52 -4.72 -3.55
C ALA A 17 -2.30 -5.24 -4.98
N ALA A 18 -1.21 -4.84 -5.63
CA ALA A 18 -0.85 -5.35 -6.95
C ALA A 18 -0.69 -6.87 -6.95
N ARG A 19 -0.01 -7.43 -5.93
CA ARG A 19 0.16 -8.88 -5.82
C ARG A 19 -1.16 -9.60 -5.59
N LEU A 20 -2.01 -9.09 -4.69
CA LEU A 20 -3.34 -9.64 -4.41
C LEU A 20 -4.24 -9.64 -5.65
N SER A 21 -4.14 -8.63 -6.51
CA SER A 21 -4.92 -8.57 -7.76
C SER A 21 -4.60 -9.70 -8.74
N ILE A 22 -3.37 -10.24 -8.68
CA ILE A 22 -2.91 -11.35 -9.52
C ILE A 22 -3.29 -12.69 -8.87
N GLU A 23 -3.10 -12.81 -7.55
CA GLU A 23 -3.33 -14.06 -6.83
C GLU A 23 -4.80 -14.37 -6.59
N VAL A 24 -5.65 -13.35 -6.48
CA VAL A 24 -7.08 -13.50 -6.18
C VAL A 24 -7.93 -12.85 -7.29
N PRO A 25 -7.98 -13.47 -8.47
CA PRO A 25 -8.77 -12.94 -9.58
C PRO A 25 -10.26 -12.93 -9.20
N GLY A 26 -10.95 -11.82 -9.48
CA GLY A 26 -12.37 -11.61 -9.14
C GLY A 26 -12.61 -10.79 -7.88
N LEU A 27 -11.56 -10.49 -7.10
CA LEU A 27 -11.69 -9.56 -5.98
C LEU A 27 -11.77 -8.11 -6.49
N GLY A 28 -12.72 -7.33 -5.97
CA GLY A 28 -12.87 -5.92 -6.33
C GLY A 28 -11.71 -5.07 -5.81
N GLN A 29 -11.35 -4.00 -6.54
CA GLN A 29 -10.22 -3.13 -6.18
C GLN A 29 -10.33 -2.56 -4.76
N ALA A 30 -11.52 -2.13 -4.33
CA ALA A 30 -11.73 -1.61 -2.98
C ALA A 30 -11.47 -2.66 -1.88
N GLU A 31 -11.81 -3.92 -2.14
CA GLU A 31 -11.53 -5.04 -1.22
C GLU A 31 -10.03 -5.33 -1.18
N ILE A 32 -9.37 -5.39 -2.34
CA ILE A 32 -7.92 -5.60 -2.47
C ILE A 32 -7.16 -4.58 -1.62
N TYR A 33 -7.48 -3.29 -1.76
CA TYR A 33 -6.81 -2.23 -0.99
C TYR A 33 -7.13 -2.30 0.51
N ARG A 34 -8.35 -2.73 0.89
CA ARG A 34 -8.70 -2.93 2.30
C ARG A 34 -7.83 -4.02 2.94
N ILE A 35 -7.70 -5.16 2.25
CA ILE A 35 -6.89 -6.30 2.70
C ILE A 35 -5.41 -5.91 2.76
N ALA A 36 -4.88 -5.30 1.70
CA ALA A 36 -3.48 -4.87 1.64
C ALA A 36 -3.13 -3.91 2.79
N ARG A 37 -4.03 -2.96 3.11
CA ARG A 37 -3.85 -2.04 4.24
C ARG A 37 -3.92 -2.77 5.59
N ALA A 38 -4.85 -3.71 5.76
CA ALA A 38 -4.93 -4.50 6.98
C ALA A 38 -3.66 -5.33 7.20
N GLN A 39 -3.15 -6.00 6.16
CA GLN A 39 -1.90 -6.76 6.22
C GLN A 39 -0.70 -5.88 6.58
N ALA A 40 -0.53 -4.74 5.92
CA ALA A 40 0.56 -3.81 6.24
C ALA A 40 0.48 -3.30 7.69
N THR A 41 -0.74 -3.10 8.21
CA THR A 41 -0.96 -2.67 9.60
C THR A 41 -0.57 -3.77 10.58
N GLU A 42 -1.01 -5.01 10.37
CA GLU A 42 -0.68 -6.14 11.25
C GLU A 42 0.82 -6.45 11.22
N LEU A 43 1.45 -6.46 10.05
CA LEU A 43 2.91 -6.63 9.94
C LEU A 43 3.68 -5.57 10.75
N THR A 44 3.23 -4.31 10.68
CA THR A 44 3.83 -3.22 11.46
C THR A 44 3.60 -3.42 12.97
N ARG A 45 2.40 -3.86 13.35
CA ARG A 45 2.02 -4.12 14.75
C ARG A 45 2.85 -5.26 15.36
N GLU A 46 3.14 -6.29 14.58
CA GLU A 46 3.99 -7.42 14.97
C GLU A 46 5.49 -7.07 14.96
N GLY A 47 5.85 -5.85 14.54
CA GLY A 47 7.23 -5.36 14.54
C GLY A 47 8.05 -5.78 13.31
N TYR A 48 7.41 -6.30 12.26
CA TYR A 48 8.10 -6.61 11.02
C TYR A 48 8.58 -5.34 10.32
N ARG A 49 9.81 -5.42 9.79
CA ARG A 49 10.35 -4.39 8.91
C ARG A 49 9.94 -4.70 7.47
N ILE A 50 9.06 -3.87 6.94
CA ILE A 50 8.63 -3.97 5.54
C ILE A 50 9.66 -3.25 4.67
N THR A 51 10.25 -3.96 3.72
CA THR A 51 11.10 -3.37 2.67
C THR A 51 10.34 -3.30 1.37
N VAL A 52 10.51 -2.21 0.63
CA VAL A 52 9.84 -2.00 -0.66
C VAL A 52 10.86 -1.50 -1.68
N PRO A 53 10.70 -1.86 -2.98
CA PRO A 53 11.54 -1.32 -4.02
C PRO A 53 11.46 0.21 -4.07
N VAL A 54 12.62 0.87 -4.25
CA VAL A 54 12.68 2.35 -4.36
C VAL A 54 11.80 2.87 -5.50
N THR A 55 11.67 2.09 -6.57
CA THR A 55 10.79 2.40 -7.71
C THR A 55 9.31 2.45 -7.32
N ALA A 56 8.86 1.56 -6.42
CA ALA A 56 7.50 1.59 -5.88
C ALA A 56 7.28 2.88 -5.06
N VAL A 57 8.23 3.22 -4.19
CA VAL A 57 8.19 4.47 -3.39
C VAL A 57 8.10 5.70 -4.29
N ALA A 58 8.94 5.78 -5.33
CA ALA A 58 8.95 6.91 -6.27
C ALA A 58 7.61 7.06 -7.00
N THR A 59 6.99 5.93 -7.38
CA THR A 59 5.68 5.90 -8.04
C THR A 59 4.57 6.40 -7.11
N THR A 60 4.55 5.91 -5.86
CA THR A 60 3.61 6.37 -4.83
C THR A 60 3.75 7.88 -4.58
N VAL A 61 4.97 8.41 -4.48
CA VAL A 61 5.21 9.85 -4.32
C VAL A 61 4.63 10.65 -5.49
N ARG A 62 4.86 10.21 -6.73
CA ARG A 62 4.31 10.87 -7.93
C ARG A 62 2.78 10.91 -7.90
N ARG A 63 2.14 9.78 -7.57
CA ARG A 63 0.68 9.69 -7.44
C ARG A 63 0.13 10.62 -6.36
N LEU A 64 0.73 10.61 -5.16
CA LEU A 64 0.29 11.46 -4.06
C LEU A 64 0.44 12.96 -4.39
N LYS A 65 1.49 13.33 -5.14
CA LYS A 65 1.64 14.70 -5.65
C LYS A 65 0.52 15.05 -6.63
N ALA A 66 0.24 14.19 -7.60
CA ALA A 66 -0.83 14.42 -8.58
C ALA A 66 -2.19 14.65 -7.91
N ASN A 67 -2.55 13.78 -6.94
CA ASN A 67 -3.81 13.87 -6.19
C ASN A 67 -3.92 15.09 -5.26
N ARG A 68 -2.81 15.77 -4.96
CA ARG A 68 -2.82 17.01 -4.15
C ARG A 68 -3.12 18.25 -4.99
N THR A 69 -2.85 18.19 -6.28
CA THR A 69 -3.07 19.27 -7.26
C THR A 69 -4.45 19.23 -7.90
N THR A 70 -5.27 18.24 -7.56
CA THR A 70 -6.64 18.05 -8.06
C THR A 70 -7.60 18.23 -6.90
#